data_AF-A0A916M1B5-F1
#
_entry.id   AF-A0A916M1B5-F1
#
_cell.length_a   1.000
_cell.length_b   1.000
_cell.length_c   1.000
_cell.angle_alpha   90.00
_cell.angle_beta   90.00
_cell.angle_gamma   90.00
#
_symmetry.space_group_name_H-M   'P 1'
#
loop_
_entity.id
_entity.type
_entity.pdbx_description
1 polymer ?
#
loop_
_entity_poly.entity_id
_entity_poly.type
_entity_poly.pdbx_seq_one_letter_code
_entity_poly.pdbx_strand_id
1 'polypeptide(L)' 'MVNKMTEVFECIYEGGVFKPLGKVIEVKEGERVKVRIEKKIDCEPIKFKKRITIDKIMKIRNELWTSS' A
#
# COMPACT_ATOMS: atom_id res chain seq x y z
N MET A 1 24.05 3.28 -17.24
CA MET A 1 23.13 3.06 -16.10
C MET A 1 23.04 1.55 -15.90
N VAL A 2 23.55 1.02 -14.79
CA VAL A 2 23.48 -0.43 -14.50
C VAL A 2 22.12 -0.69 -13.87
N ASN A 3 21.23 -1.39 -14.58
CA ASN A 3 20.03 -1.96 -13.96
C ASN A 3 20.49 -3.01 -12.95
N LYS A 4 20.52 -2.64 -11.67
CA LYS A 4 20.77 -3.59 -10.58
C LYS A 4 19.55 -4.51 -10.50
N MET A 5 19.67 -5.73 -11.03
CA MET A 5 18.70 -6.79 -10.72
C MET A 5 18.68 -6.93 -9.20
N THR A 6 17.55 -6.55 -8.61
CA THR A 6 17.34 -6.67 -7.17
C THR A 6 16.60 -7.99 -6.98
N GLU A 7 17.31 -9.01 -6.54
CA GLU A 7 16.69 -10.30 -6.21
C GLU A 7 15.86 -10.12 -4.94
N VAL A 8 14.55 -10.40 -5.06
CA VAL A 8 13.64 -10.47 -3.92
C VAL A 8 13.43 -11.94 -3.62
N PHE A 9 13.59 -12.31 -2.35
CA PHE A 9 13.40 -13.66 -1.88
C PHE A 9 12.46 -13.66 -0.67
N GLU A 10 11.73 -14.76 -0.50
CA GLU A 10 10.85 -14.98 0.63
C GLU A 10 11.63 -15.60 1.78
N CYS A 11 11.19 -15.36 3.02
CA CYS A 11 11.83 -15.93 4.21
C CYS A 11 10.82 -16.11 5.34
N ILE A 12 11.15 -17.01 6.28
CA ILE A 12 10.47 -17.18 7.56
C ILE A 12 11.35 -16.58 8.65
N TYR A 13 10.74 -15.80 9.54
CA TYR A 13 11.40 -15.34 10.74
C TYR A 13 11.19 -16.34 11.88
N GLU A 14 12.26 -16.98 12.34
CA GLU A 14 12.22 -17.99 13.39
C GLU A 14 13.40 -17.80 14.35
N GLY A 15 13.12 -17.65 15.65
CA GLY A 15 14.17 -17.59 16.69
C GLY A 15 15.15 -16.43 16.54
N GLY A 16 14.74 -15.30 15.94
CA GLY A 16 15.62 -14.14 15.75
C GLY A 16 16.30 -14.06 14.39
N VAL A 17 16.13 -15.06 13.52
CA VAL A 17 16.83 -15.17 12.23
C VAL A 17 15.83 -15.26 11.08
N PHE A 18 16.12 -14.55 9.98
CA PHE A 18 15.38 -14.69 8.72
C PHE A 18 15.94 -15.88 7.92
N LYS A 19 15.21 -16.98 7.90
CA LYS A 19 15.53 -18.19 7.15
C LYS A 19 14.90 -18.11 5.76
N PRO A 20 15.68 -18.14 4.67
CA PRO A 20 15.12 -18.03 3.34
C PRO A 20 14.29 -19.25 2.95
N LEU A 21 13.20 -19.00 2.23
CA LEU A 21 12.34 -20.02 1.67
C LEU A 21 12.74 -20.27 0.21
N GLY A 22 13.25 -21.47 -0.07
CA GLY A 22 13.60 -21.89 -1.42
C GLY A 22 15.10 -21.80 -1.72
N LYS A 23 15.45 -21.25 -2.89
CA LYS A 23 16.82 -21.30 -3.43
C LYS A 23 17.79 -20.63 -2.46
N VAL A 24 18.95 -21.25 -2.26
CA VAL A 24 20.05 -20.72 -1.44
C VAL A 24 20.42 -19.34 -1.99
N ILE A 25 20.29 -18.31 -1.16
CA ILE A 25 20.68 -16.95 -1.52
C ILE A 25 22.12 -16.79 -1.08
N GLU A 26 22.99 -16.44 -2.03
CA GLU A 26 24.38 -16.10 -1.75
C GLU A 26 24.46 -14.67 -1.21
N VAL A 27 24.15 -14.50 0.07
CA VAL A 27 24.35 -13.24 0.79
C VAL A 27 25.72 -13.29 1.47
N LYS A 28 26.55 -12.28 1.26
CA LYS A 28 27.85 -12.21 1.96
C LYS A 28 27.64 -11.79 3.41
N GLU A 29 28.53 -12.25 4.29
CA GLU A 29 28.53 -11.79 5.68
C GLU A 29 28.72 -10.27 5.73
N GLY A 30 27.88 -9.59 6.54
CA GLY A 30 27.86 -8.13 6.64
C GLY A 30 27.09 -7.40 5.54
N GLU A 31 26.51 -8.11 4.57
CA GLU A 31 25.69 -7.50 3.52
C GLU A 31 24.36 -6.98 4.07
N ARG A 32 23.94 -5.80 3.60
CA ARG A 32 22.72 -5.13 4.06
C ARG A 32 21.54 -5.50 3.17
N VAL A 33 20.50 -6.07 3.78
CA VAL A 33 19.23 -6.40 3.12
C VAL A 33 18.11 -5.48 3.57
N LYS A 34 17.06 -5.33 2.75
CA LYS A 34 15.85 -4.57 3.09
C LYS A 34 14.69 -5.53 3.26
N VAL A 35 14.11 -5.58 4.46
CA VAL A 35 12.92 -6.39 4.73
C VAL A 35 11.68 -5.63 4.27
N ARG A 36 10.81 -6.30 3.51
CA ARG A 36 9.46 -5.83 3.19
C ARG A 36 8.46 -6.79 3.82
N ILE A 37 7.57 -6.26 4.65
CA ILE A 37 6.47 -7.02 5.22
C ILE A 37 5.23 -6.62 4.44
N GLU A 38 4.72 -7.54 3.61
CA GLU A 38 3.50 -7.29 2.86
C GLU A 38 2.29 -7.68 3.71
N LYS A 39 1.48 -6.69 4.06
CA LYS A 39 0.15 -6.93 4.61
C LYS A 39 -0.86 -6.79 3.47
N LYS A 40 -1.56 -7.87 3.13
CA LYS A 40 -2.78 -7.75 2.32
C LYS A 40 -3.80 -6.97 3.15
N ILE A 41 -3.97 -5.70 2.80
CA ILE A 41 -5.10 -4.92 3.27
C ILE A 41 -6.21 -5.24 2.29
N ASP A 42 -7.28 -5.87 2.76
CA ASP A 42 -8.53 -5.96 2.00
C ASP A 42 -9.10 -4.54 1.89
N CYS A 43 -8.58 -3.78 0.93
CA CYS A 43 -9.14 -2.50 0.58
C CYS A 43 -10.50 -2.78 -0.07
N GLU A 44 -11.58 -2.66 0.70
CA GLU A 44 -12.90 -2.51 0.08
C GLU A 44 -12.78 -1.38 -0.97
N PRO A 45 -13.23 -1.60 -2.21
CA PRO A 45 -13.15 -0.56 -3.23
C PRO A 45 -13.82 0.69 -2.68
N ILE A 46 -13.13 1.83 -2.79
CA ILE A 46 -13.66 3.13 -2.38
C ILE A 46 -14.93 3.36 -3.18
N LYS A 47 -16.09 3.05 -2.59
CA LYS A 47 -17.39 3.35 -3.19
C LYS A 47 -17.50 4.86 -3.17
N PHE A 48 -17.38 5.48 -4.34
CA PHE A 48 -17.78 6.87 -4.51
C PHE A 48 -19.17 7.04 -3.90
N LYS A 49 -19.30 7.89 -2.89
CA LYS A 49 -20.61 8.23 -2.33
C LYS A 49 -21.49 8.75 -3.47
N LYS A 50 -22.80 8.45 -3.39
CA LYS A 50 -23.85 8.74 -4.39
C LYS A 50 -23.55 9.99 -5.21
N ARG A 51 -23.74 9.91 -6.54
CA ARG A 51 -23.64 11.06 -7.46
C ARG A 51 -24.36 12.27 -6.85
N ILE A 52 -23.68 13.40 -6.83
CA ILE A 52 -24.28 14.66 -6.42
C ILE A 52 -25.29 15.04 -7.51
N THR A 53 -26.56 15.15 -7.14
CA THR A 53 -27.62 15.63 -8.04
C THR A 53 -27.62 17.15 -8.08
N ILE A 54 -28.09 17.70 -9.21
CA ILE A 54 -28.24 19.15 -9.41
C ILE A 54 -29.10 19.77 -8.30
N ASP A 55 -30.13 19.07 -7.83
CA ASP A 55 -30.99 19.52 -6.73
C ASP A 55 -30.21 19.78 -5.43
N LYS A 56 -29.23 18.92 -5.13
CA LYS A 56 -28.40 19.07 -3.93
C LYS A 56 -27.47 20.27 -4.05
N ILE A 57 -26.97 20.56 -5.25
CA ILE A 57 -26.17 21.75 -5.54
C ILE A 57 -27.03 23.01 -5.38
N MET A 58 -28.25 22.98 -5.93
CA MET A 58 -29.20 24.09 -5.85
C MET A 58 -29.64 24.37 -4.42
N LYS A 59 -29.85 23.33 -3.60
CA LYS A 59 -30.22 23.47 -2.19
C LYS A 59 -29.12 24.16 -1.38
N ILE A 60 -27.88 23.70 -1.49
CA ILE A 60 -26.72 24.33 -0.82
C ILE A 60 -26.58 25.78 -1.25
N ARG A 61 -26.74 26.06 -2.55
CA ARG A 61 -26.70 27.42 -3.07
C ARG A 61 -27.77 28.26 -2.38
N ASN A 62 -29.04 27.87 -2.42
CA ASN A 62 -30.13 28.65 -1.85
C ASN A 62 -29.97 28.89 -0.34
N GLU A 63 -29.52 27.89 0.44
CA GLU A 63 -29.25 28.03 1.87
C GLU A 63 -28.19 29.10 2.18
N LEU A 64 -27.17 29.25 1.32
CA LEU A 64 -26.17 30.32 1.43
C LEU A 64 -26.74 31.70 1.13
N TRP A 65 -27.72 31.79 0.22
CA TRP A 65 -28.37 33.07 -0.14
C TRP A 65 -29.45 33.49 0.87
N THR A 66 -30.08 32.55 1.58
CA THR A 66 -31.11 32.84 2.60
C THR A 66 -30.54 33.06 4.00
N SER A 67 -29.21 32.98 4.17
CA SER A 67 -28.51 33.23 5.43
C SER A 67 -28.04 34.69 5.58
N SER A 68 -28.64 35.62 4.84
CA SER A 68 -28.43 37.08 4.94
C SER A 68 -29.73 37.80 5.27
#